data_AF-N6TK68-F1
#
_entry.id   AF-N6TK68-F1
#
_cell.length_a   1.000
_cell.length_b   1.000
_cell.length_c   1.000
_cell.angle_alpha   90.00
_cell.angle_beta   90.00
_cell.angle_gamma   90.00
#
_symmetry.space_group_name_H-M   'P 1'
#
loop_
_entity.id
_entity.type
_entity.pdbx_description
1 polymer ?
#
loop_
_entity_poly.entity_id
_entity_poly.type
_entity_poly.pdbx_seq_one_letter_code
_entity_poly.pdbx_strand_id
1 'polypeptide(L)'
;MPMVSIEISADGFAFSEAIGSGSKGATTKFSVDVISYGVQDLVYTRVFSMIIVADEDLKSDSPFLCHSFVCDSREQARRITYALAAVFQDYGRRIKEETKLTGRTQKRLAIDLRTPEEQAANSDGETDA
;
A
#
# COMPACT_ATOMS: atom_id res chain seq x y z
N MET A 1 17.49 0.54 -15.65
CA MET A 1 16.16 0.88 -15.09
C MET A 1 16.09 2.39 -14.97
N PRO A 2 14.97 3.02 -15.34
CA PRO A 2 14.81 4.46 -15.20
C PRO A 2 14.81 4.85 -13.71
N MET A 3 15.39 6.01 -13.39
CA MET A 3 15.29 6.58 -12.05
C MET A 3 13.89 7.14 -11.87
N VAL A 4 13.25 6.81 -10.75
CA VAL A 4 11.90 7.28 -10.43
C VAL A 4 11.90 7.98 -9.07
N SER A 5 11.10 9.02 -8.95
CA SER A 5 10.79 9.68 -7.68
C SER A 5 9.46 9.14 -7.18
N ILE A 6 9.45 8.61 -5.95
CA ILE A 6 8.25 8.09 -5.28
C ILE A 6 7.72 9.14 -4.30
N GLU A 7 6.40 9.32 -4.28
CA GLU A 7 5.67 10.16 -3.35
C GLU A 7 4.54 9.33 -2.72
N ILE A 8 4.46 9.34 -1.39
CA ILE A 8 3.40 8.66 -0.63
C ILE A 8 2.67 9.72 0.19
N SER A 9 1.36 9.77 0.03
CA SER A 9 0.49 10.72 0.74
C SER A 9 -0.72 9.98 1.30
N ALA A 10 -1.55 10.68 2.08
CA ALA A 10 -2.79 10.11 2.59
C ALA A 10 -3.79 9.67 1.51
N ASP A 11 -3.60 10.14 0.27
CA ASP A 11 -4.44 9.74 -0.87
C ASP A 11 -3.94 8.47 -1.55
N GLY A 12 -2.69 8.04 -1.30
CA GLY A 12 -2.12 6.83 -1.88
C GLY A 12 -0.65 6.98 -2.29
N PHE A 13 -0.32 6.41 -3.45
CA PHE A 13 1.05 6.24 -3.93
C PHE A 13 1.21 6.85 -5.32
N ALA A 14 2.27 7.61 -5.54
CA ALA A 14 2.63 8.11 -6.86
C ALA A 14 4.11 7.89 -7.16
N PHE A 15 4.44 7.70 -8.43
CA PHE A 15 5.81 7.76 -8.90
C PHE A 15 5.91 8.52 -10.22
N SER A 16 7.04 9.17 -10.43
CA SER A 16 7.34 9.90 -11.68
C SER A 16 8.74 9.56 -12.16
N GLU A 17 8.88 9.36 -13.47
CA GLU A 17 10.18 9.15 -14.08
C GLU A 17 11.01 10.44 -14.06
N ALA A 18 12.30 10.33 -13.72
CA ALA A 18 13.22 11.45 -13.77
C ALA A 18 13.72 11.63 -15.21
N ILE A 19 13.25 12.67 -15.91
CA ILE A 19 13.70 13.03 -17.26
C ILE A 19 14.70 14.18 -17.14
N GLY A 20 15.99 13.87 -16.99
CA GLY A 20 17.07 14.87 -17.08
C GLY A 20 16.95 16.06 -16.10
N SER A 21 17.72 17.13 -16.37
CA SER A 21 17.90 18.27 -15.44
C SER A 21 16.63 19.12 -15.27
N GLY A 22 15.74 18.69 -14.37
CA GLY A 22 14.67 19.51 -13.80
C GLY A 22 13.25 19.18 -14.24
N SER A 23 13.05 18.33 -15.25
CA SER A 23 11.71 17.91 -15.70
C SER A 23 11.28 16.58 -15.09
N LYS A 24 10.16 16.59 -14.36
CA LYS A 24 9.46 15.36 -13.96
C LYS A 24 8.75 14.80 -15.20
N GLY A 25 8.95 13.52 -15.48
CA GLY A 25 8.26 12.79 -16.53
C GLY A 25 6.81 12.47 -16.20
N ALA A 26 6.25 11.54 -16.96
CA ALA A 26 4.90 11.04 -16.70
C ALA A 26 4.78 10.58 -15.23
N THR A 27 3.74 11.08 -14.56
CA THR A 27 3.43 10.72 -13.18
C THR A 27 2.32 9.70 -13.18
N THR A 28 2.57 8.55 -12.57
CA THR A 28 1.56 7.52 -12.33
C THR A 28 1.13 7.62 -10.87
N LYS A 29 -0.17 7.76 -10.62
CA LYS A 29 -0.77 7.85 -9.29
C LYS A 29 -1.79 6.75 -9.08
N PHE A 30 -1.74 6.11 -7.92
CA PHE A 30 -2.69 5.12 -7.44
C PHE A 30 -3.33 5.64 -6.16
N SER A 31 -4.65 5.60 -6.12
CA SER A 31 -5.40 5.91 -4.91
C SER A 31 -5.29 4.75 -3.92
N VAL A 32 -5.34 5.02 -2.62
CA VAL A 32 -5.12 4.02 -1.56
C VAL A 32 -6.09 2.83 -1.65
N ASP A 33 -7.32 3.05 -2.12
CA ASP A 33 -8.38 2.06 -2.26
C ASP A 33 -8.09 0.99 -3.32
N VAL A 34 -7.26 1.29 -4.32
CA VAL A 34 -6.88 0.33 -5.37
C VAL A 34 -5.58 -0.41 -5.07
N ILE A 35 -4.84 -0.03 -4.03
CA ILE A 35 -3.59 -0.70 -3.64
C ILE A 35 -3.94 -1.83 -2.67
N SER A 36 -3.78 -3.08 -3.11
CA SER A 36 -4.13 -4.25 -2.30
C SER A 36 -3.01 -4.75 -1.41
N TYR A 37 -1.75 -4.54 -1.83
CA TYR A 37 -0.59 -5.03 -1.09
C TYR A 37 0.63 -4.14 -1.32
N GLY A 38 1.51 -4.07 -0.33
CA GLY A 38 2.78 -3.35 -0.40
C GLY A 38 3.79 -3.91 0.60
N VAL A 39 4.93 -4.38 0.12
CA VAL A 39 5.89 -5.11 0.94
C VAL A 39 7.33 -4.89 0.49
N GLN A 40 8.25 -4.98 1.44
CA GLN A 40 9.69 -5.12 1.17
C GLN A 40 10.02 -6.59 0.92
N ASP A 41 10.78 -6.89 -0.13
CA ASP A 41 11.21 -8.26 -0.41
C ASP A 41 12.17 -8.81 0.68
N LEU A 42 12.05 -10.10 1.01
CA LEU A 42 12.84 -10.73 2.08
C LEU A 42 14.24 -11.14 1.63
N VAL A 43 14.41 -11.45 0.34
CA VAL A 43 15.69 -11.91 -0.25
C VAL A 43 16.43 -10.71 -0.82
N TYR A 44 15.78 -9.98 -1.72
CA TYR A 44 16.28 -8.74 -2.32
C TYR A 44 15.83 -7.55 -1.49
N THR A 45 16.38 -7.41 -0.29
CA THR A 45 15.92 -6.45 0.72
C THR A 45 15.91 -4.96 0.31
N ARG A 46 16.49 -4.59 -0.83
CA ARG A 46 16.38 -3.25 -1.43
C ARG A 46 15.16 -3.10 -2.36
N VAL A 47 14.36 -4.14 -2.55
CA VAL A 47 13.21 -4.14 -3.43
C VAL A 47 11.95 -3.89 -2.61
N PHE A 48 11.14 -2.95 -3.08
CA PHE A 48 9.77 -2.75 -2.62
C PHE A 48 8.83 -3.12 -3.76
N SER A 49 7.78 -3.87 -3.45
CA SER A 49 6.77 -4.29 -4.43
C SER A 49 5.37 -3.98 -3.91
N MET A 50 4.49 -3.59 -4.82
CA MET A 50 3.08 -3.33 -4.53
C MET A 50 2.17 -3.94 -5.61
N ILE A 51 0.97 -4.33 -5.21
CA ILE A 51 -0.06 -4.87 -6.09
C ILE A 51 -1.21 -3.87 -6.18
N ILE A 52 -1.60 -3.54 -7.40
CA ILE A 52 -2.70 -2.66 -7.75
C ILE A 52 -3.82 -3.51 -8.33
N VAL A 53 -5.06 -3.23 -7.93
CA VAL A 53 -6.26 -3.76 -8.58
C VAL A 53 -6.63 -2.79 -9.70
N ALA A 54 -6.40 -3.20 -10.95
CA ALA A 54 -6.60 -2.37 -12.13
C ALA A 54 -8.05 -2.40 -12.65
N ASP A 55 -8.80 -3.43 -12.29
CA ASP A 55 -10.18 -3.66 -12.72
C ASP A 55 -11.01 -4.18 -11.55
N GLU A 56 -11.96 -3.38 -11.07
CA GLU A 56 -12.85 -3.76 -9.96
C GLU A 56 -13.83 -4.88 -10.33
N ASP A 57 -14.16 -5.01 -11.62
CA ASP A 57 -15.08 -6.02 -12.11
C ASP A 57 -14.39 -7.37 -12.35
N LEU A 58 -13.05 -7.43 -12.25
CA LEU A 58 -12.23 -8.63 -12.50
C LEU A 58 -12.51 -9.29 -13.86
N LYS A 59 -12.95 -8.51 -14.85
CA LYS A 59 -13.37 -9.03 -16.17
C LYS A 59 -12.23 -9.07 -17.17
N SER A 60 -11.18 -8.29 -16.94
CA SER A 60 -9.96 -8.31 -17.75
C SER A 60 -9.10 -9.55 -17.47
N ASP A 61 -8.32 -9.97 -18.47
CA ASP A 61 -7.41 -11.13 -18.35
C ASP A 61 -6.30 -10.93 -17.29
N SER A 62 -6.02 -9.69 -16.89
CA SER A 62 -5.03 -9.35 -15.86
C SER A 62 -5.56 -8.21 -14.98
N PRO A 63 -6.47 -8.49 -14.03
CA PRO A 63 -7.09 -7.45 -13.20
C PRO A 63 -6.15 -6.91 -12.12
N PHE A 64 -4.96 -7.49 -11.97
CA PHE A 64 -3.95 -7.08 -11.01
C PHE A 64 -2.66 -6.67 -11.70
N LEU A 65 -2.01 -5.63 -11.20
CA LEU A 65 -0.72 -5.14 -11.66
C LEU A 65 0.28 -5.10 -10.51
N CYS A 66 1.45 -5.70 -10.71
CA CYS A 66 2.53 -5.65 -9.73
C CYS A 66 3.58 -4.61 -10.17
N HIS A 67 3.82 -3.63 -9.33
CA HIS A 67 4.92 -2.67 -9.49
C HIS A 67 6.03 -3.01 -8.51
N SER A 68 7.27 -3.07 -9.02
CA SER A 68 8.45 -3.32 -8.20
C SER A 68 9.49 -2.23 -8.42
N PHE A 69 10.08 -1.77 -7.32
CA PHE A 69 11.02 -0.67 -7.27
C PHE A 69 12.31 -1.13 -6.61
N VAL A 70 13.44 -0.87 -7.26
CA VAL A 70 14.76 -1.09 -6.68
C VAL A 70 15.20 0.20 -6.00
N CYS A 71 15.39 0.15 -4.69
CA CYS A 71 15.83 1.26 -3.87
C CYS A 71 17.37 1.28 -3.73
N ASP A 72 17.91 2.44 -3.35
CA ASP A 72 19.34 2.63 -3.09
C ASP A 72 19.81 1.81 -1.89
N SER A 73 18.94 1.66 -0.88
CA SER A 73 19.22 0.94 0.34
C SER A 73 18.02 0.14 0.84
N ARG A 74 18.32 -0.87 1.67
CA ARG A 74 17.30 -1.63 2.41
C ARG A 74 16.41 -0.73 3.24
N GLU A 75 16.99 0.30 3.85
CA GLU A 75 16.28 1.22 4.72
C GLU A 75 15.31 2.11 3.94
N GLN A 76 15.65 2.49 2.71
CA GLN A 76 14.73 3.21 1.83
C GLN A 76 13.52 2.34 1.44
N ALA A 77 13.73 1.08 1.06
CA ALA A 77 12.63 0.14 0.78
C ALA A 77 11.73 -0.07 2.02
N ARG A 78 12.34 -0.19 3.20
CA ARG A 78 11.63 -0.30 4.47
C ARG A 78 10.83 0.98 4.80
N ARG A 79 11.38 2.16 4.56
CA ARG A 79 10.70 3.46 4.75
C ARG A 79 9.46 3.58 3.87
N ILE A 80 9.56 3.19 2.59
CA ILE A 80 8.43 3.17 1.65
C ILE A 80 7.34 2.23 2.19
N THR A 81 7.72 1.03 2.63
CA THR A 81 6.80 0.04 3.20
C THR A 81 6.05 0.60 4.42
N TYR A 82 6.76 1.24 5.35
CA TYR A 82 6.13 1.85 6.53
C TYR A 82 5.25 3.05 6.20
N ALA A 83 5.66 3.89 5.26
CA ALA A 83 4.84 5.01 4.82
C ALA A 83 3.52 4.51 4.22
N LEU A 84 3.55 3.48 3.37
CA LEU A 84 2.34 2.88 2.81
C LEU A 84 1.48 2.20 3.88
N ALA A 85 2.09 1.50 4.84
CA ALA A 85 1.36 0.92 5.97
C ALA A 85 0.63 1.97 6.81
N ALA A 86 1.26 3.13 7.06
CA ALA A 86 0.63 4.24 7.75
C ALA A 86 -0.57 4.81 6.96
N VAL A 87 -0.45 4.89 5.64
CA VAL A 87 -1.56 5.29 4.76
C VAL A 87 -2.72 4.31 4.84
N PHE A 88 -2.47 3.00 4.84
CA PHE A 88 -3.53 1.99 5.02
C PHE A 88 -4.21 2.06 6.39
N GLN A 89 -3.44 2.28 7.46
CA GLN A 89 -4.00 2.45 8.79
C GLN A 89 -4.90 3.68 8.86
N ASP A 90 -4.47 4.79 8.26
CA ASP A 90 -5.23 6.03 8.24
C ASP A 90 -6.50 5.92 7.39
N TYR A 91 -6.39 5.35 6.20
CA TYR A 91 -7.54 5.05 5.34
C TYR A 91 -8.55 4.14 6.04
N GLY A 92 -8.07 3.08 6.69
CA GLY A 92 -8.92 2.17 7.47
C GLY A 92 -9.65 2.86 8.63
N ARG A 93 -9.05 3.87 9.27
CA ARG A 93 -9.74 4.69 10.30
C ARG A 93 -10.85 5.55 9.68
N ARG A 94 -10.53 6.27 8.60
CA ARG A 94 -11.49 7.16 7.91
C ARG A 94 -12.73 6.42 7.44
N ILE A 95 -12.54 5.24 6.82
CA ILE A 95 -13.66 4.42 6.35
C ILE A 95 -14.51 3.88 7.51
N LYS A 96 -13.89 3.48 8.64
CA LYS A 96 -14.64 3.07 9.84
C LYS A 96 -15.49 4.20 10.40
N GLU A 97 -14.95 5.42 10.44
CA GLU A 97 -15.69 6.61 10.88
C GLU A 97 -16.84 6.94 9.92
N GLU A 98 -16.59 6.90 8.62
CA GLU A 98 -17.61 7.12 7.59
C GLU A 98 -18.74 6.08 7.65
N THR A 99 -18.41 4.80 7.86
CA THR A 99 -19.42 3.73 8.05
C THR A 99 -20.24 3.96 9.31
N LYS A 100 -19.65 4.45 10.41
CA LYS A 100 -20.40 4.79 11.64
C LYS A 100 -21.38 5.95 11.41
N LEU A 101 -20.98 6.94 10.62
CA LEU A 101 -21.80 8.13 10.31
C LEU A 101 -22.92 7.83 9.31
N THR A 102 -22.66 6.99 8.31
CA THR A 102 -23.57 6.75 7.18
C THR A 102 -24.38 5.45 7.30
N GLY A 103 -24.03 4.56 8.24
CA GLY A 103 -24.66 3.25 8.40
C GLY A 103 -24.44 2.27 7.23
N ARG A 104 -23.62 2.64 6.23
CA ARG A 104 -23.29 1.78 5.08
C ARG A 104 -22.08 0.92 5.39
N THR A 105 -22.29 -0.39 5.44
CA THR A 105 -21.22 -1.39 5.51
C THR A 105 -20.46 -1.39 4.20
N GLN A 106 -19.38 -0.61 4.11
CA GLN A 106 -18.45 -0.66 2.98
C GLN A 106 -17.72 -2.03 2.98
N LYS A 107 -17.41 -2.55 1.78
CA LYS A 107 -16.83 -3.89 1.57
C LYS A 107 -15.54 -4.05 2.41
N ARG A 108 -15.33 -5.26 2.96
CA ARG A 108 -14.13 -5.61 3.76
C ARG A 108 -12.87 -5.34 2.93
N LEU A 109 -12.10 -4.32 3.34
CA LEU A 109 -10.94 -3.79 2.60
C LEU A 109 -9.68 -4.65 2.67
N ALA A 110 -9.56 -5.50 3.69
CA ALA A 110 -8.34 -6.27 3.92
C ALA A 110 -8.68 -7.70 4.31
N ILE A 111 -8.13 -8.65 3.54
CA ILE A 111 -8.00 -10.03 3.98
C ILE A 111 -6.73 -10.05 4.82
N ASP A 112 -6.92 -10.18 6.13
CA ASP A 112 -5.81 -10.38 7.05
C ASP A 112 -5.25 -11.79 6.82
N LEU A 113 -4.04 -11.85 6.26
CA LEU A 113 -3.35 -13.10 5.93
C LEU A 113 -2.75 -13.80 7.15
N ARG A 114 -2.83 -13.17 8.33
CA ARG A 114 -2.43 -13.79 9.59
C ARG A 114 -3.32 -14.99 9.89
N THR A 115 -2.71 -16.00 10.47
CA THR A 115 -3.47 -17.16 10.97
C THR A 115 -4.43 -16.70 12.08
N PRO A 116 -5.55 -17.42 12.31
CA PRO A 116 -6.46 -17.10 13.41
C PRO A 116 -5.76 -16.98 14.78
N GLU A 117 -4.67 -17.73 14.96
CA GLU A 117 -3.82 -17.73 16.16
C GLU A 117 -3.07 -16.39 16.33
N GLU A 118 -2.47 -15.87 15.26
CA GLU A 118 -1.78 -14.57 15.23
C GLU A 118 -2.74 -13.38 15.32
N GLN A 119 -4.01 -13.58 14.95
CA GLN A 119 -5.06 -12.57 15.11
C GLN A 119 -5.56 -12.51 16.56
N ALA A 120 -5.70 -13.66 17.22
CA ALA A 120 -6.12 -13.75 18.61
C ALA A 120 -5.10 -13.12 19.58
N ALA A 121 -3.80 -13.21 19.28
CA ALA A 121 -2.74 -12.65 20.12
C ALA A 121 -2.82 -11.11 20.30
N ASN A 122 -3.49 -10.38 19.41
CA ASN A 122 -3.72 -8.93 19.56
C ASN A 122 -5.04 -8.58 20.28
N SER A 123 -5.93 -9.55 20.50
CA SER A 123 -7.19 -9.32 21.24
C SER A 123 -7.02 -9.48 22.76
N ASP A 124 -5.97 -10.16 23.21
CA ASP A 124 -5.74 -10.49 24.64
C ASP A 124 -4.61 -9.65 25.30
N GLY A 125 -4.23 -8.51 24.70
CA GLY A 125 -3.04 -7.74 25.11
C GLY A 125 -3.26 -6.39 25.81
N GLU A 126 -4.49 -5.96 26.07
CA GLU A 126 -4.79 -4.73 26.85
C GLU A 126 -5.65 -5.04 28.10
N THR A 127 -5.18 -5.95 28.95
CA THR A 127 -5.49 -5.89 30.38
C THR A 127 -4.30 -6.38 31.21
N ASP A 128 -3.84 -5.50 32.11
CA ASP A 128 -3.05 -5.76 33.32
C ASP A 128 -1.49 -5.75 33.21
N ALA A 129 -0.90 -4.56 33.42
CA ALA A 129 0.08 -4.26 34.48
C ALA A 129 0.63 -2.82 34.34
#